data_AF-A0A923SLL3-F1
#
_entry.id   AF-A0A923SLL3-F1
#
_cell.length_a   1.000
_cell.length_b   1.000
_cell.length_c   1.000
_cell.angle_alpha   90.00
_cell.angle_beta   90.00
_cell.angle_gamma   90.00
#
_symmetry.space_group_name_H-M   'P 1'
#
loop_
_entity.id
_entity.type
_entity.pdbx_description
1 polymer ?
#
loop_
_entity_poly.entity_id
_entity_poly.type
_entity_poly.pdbx_seq_one_letter_code
_entity_poly.pdbx_strand_id
1 'polypeptide(L)'
;MGKVIGIDLGTTNSCVAVLEGGEPVVIANAEGNRTTPSVVGFAKNGERLVGETAKRQAITNPDRTIASIKRYMGTDHTVEIDGKKYTPQDISAMILGKLKADAESYLGEKVTEAVITVPAYFTDSQKQATKDAGKIAGLDVKRIINEPTAASLAYGLDKDEEQHKILVYDLGGGTFDVSILELGDGVFEVLATNGNNKLGGDDFDEALLNFMADSFAKENGVDLRKDNMAHQRLKEAAEKAKKELSSAQTTNVNLPFITVNENGPLHLNMDITRAKFDQLTADLVNATIEPMKKAMADAGVSNSDLSKVILVGGSTRIPAVQEAVKKITGKEPFKGINPDECVAIGAAIQAGVLTGEVNDVLLLDVTPLSLSIETLGGVATKLIERNTTIPTKKSQIFSTAADNQTAVDIHVMQGEREMAADNTTLGRFQLSGIPPAPRGIPQIEVTFDIDANGIVNVHAKDMGTGKEQSITITSSTKLSEDEINAKVKEAEQYAEEDKKRKEEIEVRNQAETLIYETEKNMKDLESSLSEEEKNDINAAKDDLSKALEANNIDDIKAKTEALTEKFHTISAKMYQQAQAAGAAGADPNMGAAGAAGAGAADAGAQPKDDNVVDADYEVVDDDK
;
A
#
# COMPACT_ATOMS: atom_id res chain seq x y z
N MET A 1 6.15 23.96 -1.66
CA MET A 1 4.95 23.09 -1.64
C MET A 1 5.53 21.69 -1.72
N GLY A 2 5.25 20.81 -0.74
CA GLY A 2 5.90 19.50 -0.69
C GLY A 2 5.48 18.61 -1.85
N LYS A 3 6.25 17.56 -2.15
CA LYS A 3 5.90 16.59 -3.19
C LYS A 3 4.56 15.89 -2.89
N VAL A 4 3.75 15.69 -3.93
CA VAL A 4 2.54 14.85 -3.88
C VAL A 4 2.94 13.43 -4.25
N ILE A 5 2.74 12.47 -3.34
CA ILE A 5 3.12 11.08 -3.56
C ILE A 5 1.96 10.25 -4.13
N GLY A 6 2.28 9.23 -4.92
CA GLY A 6 1.34 8.20 -5.37
C GLY A 6 1.43 6.97 -4.49
N ILE A 7 0.31 6.54 -3.90
CA ILE A 7 0.26 5.37 -3.03
C ILE A 7 -0.67 4.32 -3.63
N ASP A 8 -0.11 3.14 -3.88
CA ASP A 8 -0.89 1.92 -4.01
C ASP A 8 -1.15 1.30 -2.63
N LEU A 9 -2.37 1.46 -2.11
CA LEU A 9 -2.77 0.83 -0.85
C LEU A 9 -3.36 -0.54 -1.15
N GLY A 10 -2.56 -1.58 -1.36
CA GLY A 10 -3.08 -2.91 -1.73
C GLY A 10 -3.54 -3.76 -0.54
N THR A 11 -4.27 -4.84 -0.82
CA THR A 11 -4.78 -5.78 0.21
C THR A 11 -3.66 -6.53 0.93
N THR A 12 -2.64 -6.97 0.18
CA THR A 12 -1.54 -7.80 0.71
C THR A 12 -0.26 -6.99 0.85
N ASN A 13 0.06 -6.16 -0.15
CA ASN A 13 1.20 -5.26 -0.13
C ASN A 13 0.74 -3.88 -0.59
N SER A 14 1.41 -2.85 -0.09
CA SER A 14 1.28 -1.48 -0.54
C SER A 14 2.60 -1.00 -1.13
N CYS A 15 2.53 0.00 -2.00
CA CYS A 15 3.68 0.57 -2.69
C CYS A 15 3.54 2.10 -2.75
N VAL A 16 4.65 2.83 -2.69
CA VAL A 16 4.65 4.29 -2.76
C VAL A 16 5.66 4.74 -3.82
N ALA A 17 5.25 5.71 -4.62
CA ALA A 17 6.06 6.32 -5.66
C ALA A 17 5.91 7.84 -5.65
N VAL A 18 6.88 8.52 -6.25
CA VAL A 18 6.92 9.98 -6.37
C VAL A 18 7.42 10.34 -7.77
N LEU A 19 7.10 11.56 -8.24
CA LEU A 19 7.66 12.07 -9.48
C LEU A 19 8.95 12.87 -9.20
N GLU A 20 10.07 12.41 -9.77
CA GLU A 20 11.38 13.06 -9.68
C GLU A 20 11.87 13.43 -11.08
N GLY A 21 12.06 14.72 -11.35
CA GLY A 21 12.53 15.18 -12.65
C GLY A 21 11.63 14.82 -13.84
N GLY A 22 10.33 14.62 -13.60
CA GLY A 22 9.35 14.18 -14.61
C GLY A 22 9.20 12.66 -14.73
N GLU A 23 10.05 11.88 -14.04
CA GLU A 23 10.02 10.42 -14.08
C GLU A 23 9.43 9.85 -12.78
N PRO A 24 8.54 8.84 -12.85
CA PRO A 24 7.99 8.21 -11.66
C PRO A 24 9.01 7.24 -11.03
N VAL A 25 9.32 7.45 -9.76
CA VAL A 25 10.26 6.64 -8.96
C VAL A 25 9.51 5.98 -7.80
N VAL A 26 9.57 4.65 -7.72
CA VAL A 26 9.08 3.89 -6.56
C VAL A 26 10.12 3.95 -5.44
N ILE A 27 9.65 4.31 -4.25
CA ILE A 27 10.47 4.47 -3.05
C ILE A 27 10.60 3.12 -2.33
N ALA A 28 11.82 2.74 -1.98
CA ALA A 28 12.07 1.60 -1.11
C ALA A 28 11.77 1.96 0.35
N ASN A 29 11.14 1.04 1.08
CA ASN A 29 10.91 1.21 2.52
C ASN A 29 12.20 1.13 3.33
N ALA A 30 12.12 1.46 4.62
CA ALA A 30 13.24 1.35 5.57
C ALA A 30 13.91 -0.05 5.60
N GLU A 31 13.16 -1.10 5.24
CA GLU A 31 13.66 -2.48 5.14
C GLU A 31 14.32 -2.82 3.79
N GLY A 32 14.41 -1.87 2.86
CA GLY A 32 15.04 -2.00 1.54
C GLY A 32 14.14 -2.64 0.46
N ASN A 33 12.85 -2.85 0.74
CA ASN A 33 11.90 -3.43 -0.20
C ASN A 33 11.08 -2.36 -0.92
N ARG A 34 10.75 -2.58 -2.18
CA ARG A 34 9.92 -1.65 -3.00
C ARG A 34 8.43 -1.76 -2.74
N THR A 35 8.03 -2.76 -1.94
CA THR A 35 6.66 -2.92 -1.44
C THR A 35 6.70 -3.21 0.05
N THR A 36 5.64 -2.81 0.74
CA THR A 36 5.46 -2.97 2.18
C THR A 36 4.25 -3.86 2.43
N PRO A 37 4.35 -4.97 3.18
CA PRO A 37 3.19 -5.77 3.53
C PRO A 37 2.09 -4.93 4.19
N SER A 38 0.85 -5.10 3.74
CA SER A 38 -0.33 -4.43 4.31
C SER A 38 -0.77 -5.14 5.60
N VAL A 39 0.14 -5.18 6.57
CA VAL A 39 0.00 -5.90 7.84
C VAL A 39 0.32 -4.94 8.98
N VAL A 40 -0.53 -4.93 9.99
CA VAL A 40 -0.37 -4.16 11.22
C VAL A 40 -0.37 -5.13 12.39
N GLY A 41 0.57 -4.99 13.31
CA GLY A 41 0.60 -5.84 14.49
C GLY A 41 0.88 -5.04 15.75
N PHE A 42 0.28 -5.47 16.86
CA PHE A 42 0.41 -4.83 18.17
C PHE A 42 1.27 -5.72 19.05
N ALA A 43 2.53 -5.33 19.26
CA ALA A 43 3.45 -6.05 20.12
C ALA A 43 2.98 -6.00 21.59
N LYS A 44 3.51 -6.91 22.41
CA LYS A 44 3.10 -7.05 23.83
C LYS A 44 3.49 -5.85 24.70
N ASN A 45 4.50 -5.10 24.29
CA ASN A 45 4.93 -3.83 24.90
C ASN A 45 4.07 -2.63 24.44
N GLY A 46 2.99 -2.87 23.70
CA GLY A 46 2.11 -1.83 23.14
C GLY A 46 2.65 -1.14 21.90
N GLU A 47 3.79 -1.58 21.34
CA GLU A 47 4.33 -1.04 20.09
C GLU A 47 3.46 -1.44 18.89
N ARG A 48 3.26 -0.48 17.98
CA ARG A 48 2.59 -0.72 16.70
C ARG A 48 3.65 -1.02 15.65
N LEU A 49 3.57 -2.21 15.09
CA LEU A 49 4.41 -2.69 14.01
C LEU A 49 3.60 -2.62 12.71
N VAL A 50 4.25 -2.23 11.62
CA VAL A 50 3.63 -2.14 10.29
C VAL A 50 4.60 -2.73 9.26
N GLY A 51 4.08 -3.46 8.27
CA GLY A 51 4.90 -4.02 7.21
C GLY A 51 5.56 -5.33 7.59
N GLU A 52 6.84 -5.45 7.26
CA GLU A 52 7.60 -6.70 7.38
C GLU A 52 7.78 -7.12 8.85
N THR A 53 7.95 -6.16 9.76
CA THR A 53 8.04 -6.42 11.21
C THR A 53 6.74 -7.00 11.76
N ALA A 54 5.60 -6.44 11.34
CA ALA A 54 4.28 -6.97 11.69
C ALA A 54 4.05 -8.37 11.10
N LYS A 55 4.41 -8.57 9.83
CA LYS A 55 4.30 -9.87 9.15
C LYS A 55 5.11 -10.96 9.87
N ARG A 56 6.35 -10.67 10.28
CA ARG A 56 7.21 -11.63 10.98
C ARG A 56 6.66 -12.09 12.33
N GLN A 57 6.02 -11.20 13.10
CA GLN A 57 5.46 -11.59 14.39
C GLN A 57 4.15 -12.38 14.30
N ALA A 58 3.48 -12.37 13.14
CA ALA A 58 2.15 -12.97 12.96
C ALA A 58 2.09 -14.43 13.45
N ILE A 59 3.13 -15.22 13.18
CA ILE A 59 3.26 -16.62 13.61
C ILE A 59 3.13 -16.77 15.13
N THR A 60 3.73 -15.85 15.89
CA THR A 60 3.81 -15.91 17.36
C THR A 60 2.76 -15.05 18.06
N ASN A 61 2.08 -14.19 17.31
CA ASN A 61 1.14 -13.21 17.83
C ASN A 61 -0.06 -13.01 16.87
N PRO A 62 -0.76 -14.09 16.46
CA PRO A 62 -1.77 -14.02 15.41
C PRO A 62 -2.98 -13.17 15.80
N ASP A 63 -3.41 -13.25 17.07
CA ASP A 63 -4.60 -12.51 17.55
C ASP A 63 -4.40 -10.99 17.62
N ARG A 64 -3.14 -10.54 17.56
CA ARG A 64 -2.77 -9.12 17.58
C ARG A 64 -2.14 -8.67 16.28
N THR A 65 -2.25 -9.46 15.21
CA THR A 65 -1.71 -9.13 13.89
C THR A 65 -2.81 -9.17 12.85
N ILE A 66 -3.05 -8.03 12.20
CA ILE A 66 -4.13 -7.78 11.27
C ILE A 66 -3.55 -7.71 9.87
N ALA A 67 -4.10 -8.50 8.96
CA ALA A 67 -3.77 -8.51 7.53
C ALA A 67 -5.06 -8.48 6.69
N SER A 68 -4.94 -8.19 5.39
CA SER A 68 -6.06 -8.17 4.44
C SER A 68 -7.20 -7.21 4.83
N ILE A 69 -6.91 -6.17 5.62
CA ILE A 69 -7.94 -5.25 6.16
C ILE A 69 -8.70 -4.53 5.05
N LYS A 70 -8.08 -4.35 3.87
CA LYS A 70 -8.70 -3.72 2.70
C LYS A 70 -10.00 -4.41 2.26
N ARG A 71 -10.14 -5.73 2.49
CA ARG A 71 -11.38 -6.50 2.20
C ARG A 71 -12.58 -6.03 3.04
N TYR A 72 -12.35 -5.29 4.12
CA TYR A 72 -13.38 -4.81 5.04
C TYR A 72 -13.63 -3.30 4.95
N MET A 73 -12.94 -2.58 4.05
CA MET A 73 -13.14 -1.15 3.87
C MET A 73 -14.60 -0.82 3.61
N GLY A 74 -15.10 0.27 4.19
CA GLY A 74 -16.48 0.73 4.05
C GLY A 74 -17.54 -0.12 4.76
N THR A 75 -17.15 -1.14 5.53
CA THR A 75 -18.06 -1.98 6.34
C THR A 75 -18.07 -1.56 7.81
N ASP A 76 -18.92 -2.18 8.63
CA ASP A 76 -18.99 -2.02 10.09
C ASP A 76 -18.02 -2.95 10.85
N HIS A 77 -17.11 -3.63 10.13
CA HIS A 77 -16.11 -4.48 10.73
C HIS A 77 -15.25 -3.71 11.72
N THR A 78 -14.89 -4.34 12.85
CA THR A 78 -13.94 -3.80 13.81
C THR A 78 -13.05 -4.91 14.34
N VAL A 79 -11.78 -4.59 14.60
CA VAL A 79 -10.85 -5.45 15.32
C VAL A 79 -10.62 -4.87 16.71
N GLU A 80 -10.64 -5.71 17.75
CA GLU A 80 -10.45 -5.27 19.13
C GLU A 80 -9.07 -5.69 19.62
N ILE A 81 -8.26 -4.72 20.06
CA ILE A 81 -6.92 -4.94 20.62
C ILE A 81 -6.84 -4.20 21.94
N ASP A 82 -6.53 -4.92 23.01
CA ASP A 82 -6.39 -4.37 24.37
C ASP A 82 -7.61 -3.54 24.83
N GLY A 83 -8.82 -3.98 24.46
CA GLY A 83 -10.07 -3.30 24.80
C GLY A 83 -10.41 -2.08 23.94
N LYS A 84 -9.59 -1.77 22.92
CA LYS A 84 -9.85 -0.71 21.95
C LYS A 84 -10.28 -1.29 20.61
N LYS A 85 -11.35 -0.72 20.05
CA LYS A 85 -11.86 -1.07 18.72
C LYS A 85 -11.19 -0.22 17.65
N TYR A 86 -10.66 -0.89 16.63
CA TYR A 86 -10.09 -0.28 15.43
C TYR A 86 -10.96 -0.63 14.23
N THR A 87 -11.24 0.39 13.42
CA THR A 87 -11.93 0.26 12.14
C THR A 87 -10.94 -0.08 11.01
N PRO A 88 -11.41 -0.56 9.86
CA PRO A 88 -10.59 -0.75 8.67
C PRO A 88 -9.81 0.52 8.27
N GLN A 89 -10.43 1.69 8.46
CA GLN A 89 -9.82 2.99 8.22
C GLN A 89 -8.65 3.25 9.17
N ASP A 90 -8.77 2.89 10.45
CA ASP A 90 -7.69 3.05 11.43
C ASP A 90 -6.47 2.20 11.08
N ILE A 91 -6.69 0.92 10.77
CA ILE A 91 -5.60 0.00 10.41
C ILE A 91 -4.97 0.42 9.08
N SER A 92 -5.78 0.82 8.10
CA SER A 92 -5.26 1.32 6.82
C SER A 92 -4.49 2.62 6.98
N ALA A 93 -4.90 3.51 7.89
CA ALA A 93 -4.17 4.73 8.21
C ALA A 93 -2.79 4.44 8.82
N MET A 94 -2.63 3.38 9.60
CA MET A 94 -1.30 2.96 10.09
C MET A 94 -0.39 2.49 8.95
N ILE A 95 -0.95 1.79 7.95
CA ILE A 95 -0.21 1.39 6.74
C ILE A 95 0.20 2.62 5.93
N LEU A 96 -0.74 3.54 5.68
CA LEU A 96 -0.47 4.80 4.99
C LEU A 96 0.55 5.67 5.74
N GLY A 97 0.49 5.69 7.07
CA GLY A 97 1.46 6.38 7.92
C GLY A 97 2.89 5.84 7.75
N LYS A 98 3.05 4.52 7.67
CA LYS A 98 4.36 3.91 7.36
C LYS A 98 4.87 4.30 5.98
N LEU A 99 4.03 4.23 4.94
CA LEU A 99 4.40 4.61 3.57
C LEU A 99 4.76 6.09 3.46
N LYS A 100 4.01 6.96 4.15
CA LYS A 100 4.33 8.38 4.30
C LYS A 100 5.70 8.56 4.96
N ALA A 101 5.95 7.90 6.09
CA ALA A 101 7.21 8.02 6.81
C ALA A 101 8.41 7.53 5.97
N ASP A 102 8.25 6.45 5.20
CA ASP A 102 9.25 5.97 4.25
C ASP A 102 9.52 7.01 3.15
N ALA A 103 8.47 7.62 2.59
CA ALA A 103 8.60 8.69 1.60
C ALA A 103 9.27 9.96 2.17
N GLU A 104 8.89 10.38 3.38
CA GLU A 104 9.52 11.51 4.08
C GLU A 104 11.01 11.25 4.34
N SER A 105 11.37 10.03 4.74
CA SER A 105 12.77 9.63 4.94
C SER A 105 13.57 9.63 3.63
N TYR A 106 12.95 9.26 2.51
CA TYR A 106 13.59 9.28 1.20
C TYR A 106 13.79 10.70 0.66
N LEU A 107 12.75 11.54 0.78
CA LEU A 107 12.74 12.90 0.24
C LEU A 107 13.50 13.90 1.12
N GLY A 108 13.65 13.63 2.43
CA GLY A 108 14.24 14.56 3.38
C GLY A 108 13.32 15.74 3.75
N GLU A 109 12.04 15.68 3.39
CA GLU A 109 11.03 16.70 3.69
C GLU A 109 9.69 16.06 4.10
N LYS A 110 8.80 16.86 4.70
CA LYS A 110 7.47 16.40 5.09
C LYS A 110 6.55 16.18 3.89
N VAL A 111 5.76 15.11 3.93
CA VAL A 111 4.79 14.76 2.90
C VAL A 111 3.38 14.93 3.46
N THR A 112 2.62 15.84 2.87
CA THR A 112 1.26 16.18 3.34
C THR A 112 0.18 15.88 2.33
N GLU A 113 0.52 15.51 1.10
CA GLU A 113 -0.44 15.36 0.00
C GLU A 113 -0.22 14.05 -0.74
N ALA A 114 -1.30 13.37 -1.12
CA ALA A 114 -1.20 12.08 -1.82
C ALA A 114 -2.33 11.85 -2.84
N VAL A 115 -2.02 11.03 -3.83
CA VAL A 115 -2.99 10.29 -4.65
C VAL A 115 -3.01 8.84 -4.14
N ILE A 116 -4.19 8.31 -3.80
CA ILE A 116 -4.33 6.95 -3.23
C ILE A 116 -5.19 6.09 -4.16
N THR A 117 -4.76 4.85 -4.39
CA THR A 117 -5.47 3.93 -5.28
C THR A 117 -6.61 3.18 -4.60
N VAL A 118 -7.60 2.78 -5.39
CA VAL A 118 -8.69 1.87 -5.00
C VAL A 118 -9.03 0.93 -6.15
N PRO A 119 -9.59 -0.27 -5.88
CA PRO A 119 -10.15 -1.14 -6.91
C PRO A 119 -11.21 -0.39 -7.72
N ALA A 120 -11.24 -0.60 -9.04
CA ALA A 120 -12.19 0.11 -9.92
C ALA A 120 -13.64 -0.18 -9.54
N TYR A 121 -13.91 -1.40 -9.04
CA TYR A 121 -15.23 -1.84 -8.64
C TYR A 121 -15.59 -1.54 -7.17
N PHE A 122 -14.81 -0.69 -6.48
CA PHE A 122 -15.18 -0.21 -5.14
C PHE A 122 -16.46 0.64 -5.16
N THR A 123 -17.31 0.45 -4.15
CA THR A 123 -18.48 1.30 -3.91
C THR A 123 -18.05 2.65 -3.31
N ASP A 124 -18.96 3.62 -3.34
CA ASP A 124 -18.70 4.96 -2.78
C ASP A 124 -18.29 4.91 -1.30
N SER A 125 -18.88 3.99 -0.52
CA SER A 125 -18.52 3.78 0.89
C SER A 125 -17.07 3.34 1.07
N GLN A 126 -16.58 2.47 0.19
CA GLN A 126 -15.21 1.96 0.23
C GLN A 126 -14.20 3.04 -0.21
N LYS A 127 -14.56 3.83 -1.23
CA LYS A 127 -13.75 4.99 -1.67
C LYS A 127 -13.65 6.05 -0.58
N GLN A 128 -14.76 6.41 0.04
CA GLN A 128 -14.77 7.37 1.15
C GLN A 128 -13.97 6.87 2.35
N ALA A 129 -14.14 5.60 2.75
CA ALA A 129 -13.37 5.01 3.84
C ALA A 129 -11.85 5.04 3.57
N THR A 130 -11.44 4.84 2.31
CA THR A 130 -10.03 4.93 1.90
C THR A 130 -9.52 6.36 1.98
N LYS A 131 -10.33 7.33 1.54
CA LYS A 131 -10.02 8.76 1.69
C LYS A 131 -9.91 9.18 3.16
N ASP A 132 -10.80 8.69 4.01
CA ASP A 132 -10.78 8.93 5.46
C ASP A 132 -9.51 8.35 6.10
N ALA A 133 -9.08 7.14 5.70
CA ALA A 133 -7.83 6.54 6.15
C ALA A 133 -6.61 7.42 5.79
N GLY A 134 -6.59 7.99 4.58
CA GLY A 134 -5.56 8.97 4.18
C GLY A 134 -5.55 10.21 5.07
N LYS A 135 -6.73 10.77 5.35
CA LYS A 135 -6.86 11.91 6.27
C LYS A 135 -6.38 11.58 7.68
N ILE A 136 -6.73 10.41 8.22
CA ILE A 136 -6.26 9.92 9.53
C ILE A 136 -4.73 9.78 9.55
N ALA A 137 -4.11 9.35 8.44
CA ALA A 137 -2.65 9.28 8.29
C ALA A 137 -1.97 10.66 8.11
N GLY A 138 -2.73 11.76 8.15
CA GLY A 138 -2.22 13.11 7.96
C GLY A 138 -1.82 13.40 6.50
N LEU A 139 -2.56 12.83 5.55
CA LEU A 139 -2.45 13.10 4.11
C LEU A 139 -3.70 13.83 3.62
N ASP A 140 -3.52 14.94 2.92
CA ASP A 140 -4.53 15.56 2.06
C ASP A 140 -4.64 14.74 0.77
N VAL A 141 -5.71 13.95 0.68
CA VAL A 141 -5.96 13.06 -0.45
C VAL A 141 -6.51 13.87 -1.62
N LYS A 142 -5.61 14.26 -2.53
CA LYS A 142 -5.91 15.09 -3.72
C LYS A 142 -6.79 14.36 -4.73
N ARG A 143 -6.60 13.04 -4.85
CA ARG A 143 -7.38 12.20 -5.76
C ARG A 143 -7.43 10.76 -5.24
N ILE A 144 -8.59 10.14 -5.38
CA ILE A 144 -8.72 8.69 -5.39
C ILE A 144 -8.71 8.24 -6.85
N ILE A 145 -7.78 7.34 -7.21
CA ILE A 145 -7.63 6.82 -8.58
C ILE A 145 -7.93 5.32 -8.60
N ASN A 146 -8.60 4.85 -9.65
CA ASN A 146 -8.85 3.43 -9.82
C ASN A 146 -7.55 2.69 -10.21
N GLU A 147 -7.31 1.51 -9.64
CA GLU A 147 -6.08 0.71 -9.85
C GLU A 147 -5.79 0.40 -11.33
N PRO A 148 -6.76 -0.08 -12.15
CA PRO A 148 -6.52 -0.33 -13.57
C PRO A 148 -6.21 0.95 -14.35
N THR A 149 -6.83 2.07 -13.95
CA THR A 149 -6.58 3.39 -14.54
C THR A 149 -5.16 3.85 -14.25
N ALA A 150 -4.70 3.71 -13.00
CA ALA A 150 -3.31 4.01 -12.64
C ALA A 150 -2.32 3.11 -13.41
N ALA A 151 -2.57 1.81 -13.50
CA ALA A 151 -1.73 0.91 -14.28
C ALA A 151 -1.68 1.28 -15.78
N SER A 152 -2.77 1.83 -16.34
CA SER A 152 -2.80 2.32 -17.71
C SER A 152 -1.91 3.56 -17.91
N LEU A 153 -1.87 4.48 -16.95
CA LEU A 153 -0.97 5.65 -16.97
C LEU A 153 0.50 5.20 -16.98
N ALA A 154 0.85 4.23 -16.12
CA ALA A 154 2.19 3.66 -16.08
C ALA A 154 2.58 2.92 -17.37
N TYR A 155 1.61 2.40 -18.12
CA TYR A 155 1.85 1.79 -19.43
C TYR A 155 1.99 2.83 -20.55
N GLY A 156 1.13 3.87 -20.55
CA GLY A 156 0.88 4.72 -21.71
C GLY A 156 1.66 6.04 -21.77
N LEU A 157 2.35 6.46 -20.70
CA LEU A 157 3.05 7.76 -20.66
C LEU A 157 4.08 7.94 -21.79
N ASP A 158 4.83 6.87 -22.12
CA ASP A 158 5.89 6.90 -23.13
C ASP A 158 5.48 6.23 -24.47
N LYS A 159 4.18 6.12 -24.75
CA LYS A 159 3.66 5.35 -25.90
C LYS A 159 3.02 6.22 -26.97
N ASP A 160 3.11 5.71 -28.20
CA ASP A 160 2.77 6.35 -29.48
C ASP A 160 1.47 7.17 -29.46
N GLU A 161 1.43 8.21 -30.33
CA GLU A 161 0.27 9.08 -30.56
C GLU A 161 -0.96 8.32 -31.11
N GLU A 162 -0.80 7.09 -31.61
CA GLU A 162 -1.90 6.33 -32.21
C GLU A 162 -2.90 5.79 -31.18
N GLN A 163 -4.18 6.07 -31.43
CA GLN A 163 -5.30 5.54 -30.65
C GLN A 163 -5.33 4.01 -30.69
N HIS A 164 -5.27 3.38 -29.53
CA HIS A 164 -5.32 1.94 -29.38
C HIS A 164 -6.02 1.51 -28.10
N LYS A 165 -6.68 0.35 -28.17
CA LYS A 165 -7.43 -0.20 -27.04
C LYS A 165 -6.61 -1.21 -26.26
N ILE A 166 -6.67 -1.15 -24.94
CA ILE A 166 -6.01 -2.12 -24.05
C ILE A 166 -7.03 -2.75 -23.10
N LEU A 167 -6.70 -3.95 -22.64
CA LEU A 167 -7.38 -4.61 -21.53
C LEU A 167 -6.42 -4.65 -20.35
N VAL A 168 -6.78 -4.02 -19.25
CA VAL A 168 -6.09 -4.15 -17.98
C VAL A 168 -6.81 -5.18 -17.13
N TYR A 169 -6.11 -6.24 -16.76
CA TYR A 169 -6.61 -7.32 -15.91
C TYR A 169 -5.81 -7.28 -14.60
N ASP A 170 -6.45 -6.85 -13.53
CA ASP A 170 -5.83 -6.69 -12.21
C ASP A 170 -6.36 -7.75 -11.26
N LEU A 171 -5.51 -8.71 -10.88
CA LEU A 171 -5.82 -9.72 -9.89
C LEU A 171 -4.81 -9.63 -8.74
N GLY A 172 -5.21 -8.86 -7.71
CA GLY A 172 -4.43 -8.62 -6.52
C GLY A 172 -4.58 -9.74 -5.47
N GLY A 173 -4.36 -9.37 -4.20
CA GLY A 173 -4.57 -10.26 -3.05
C GLY A 173 -6.02 -10.33 -2.57
N GLY A 174 -6.80 -9.26 -2.78
CA GLY A 174 -8.16 -9.12 -2.26
C GLY A 174 -9.26 -8.93 -3.30
N THR A 175 -8.88 -8.35 -4.43
CA THR A 175 -9.79 -7.78 -5.41
C THR A 175 -9.37 -8.21 -6.81
N PHE A 176 -10.37 -8.28 -7.68
CA PHE A 176 -10.22 -8.51 -9.11
C PHE A 176 -10.91 -7.37 -9.84
N ASP A 177 -10.20 -6.67 -10.72
CA ASP A 177 -10.75 -5.68 -11.62
C ASP A 177 -10.33 -5.97 -13.06
N VAL A 178 -11.19 -5.57 -13.98
CA VAL A 178 -10.90 -5.60 -15.41
C VAL A 178 -11.46 -4.35 -16.07
N SER A 179 -10.61 -3.64 -16.79
CA SER A 179 -10.98 -2.41 -17.48
C SER A 179 -10.52 -2.45 -18.93
N ILE A 180 -11.39 -1.95 -19.80
CA ILE A 180 -11.08 -1.70 -21.21
C ILE A 180 -10.84 -0.21 -21.35
N LEU A 181 -9.67 0.16 -21.87
CA LEU A 181 -9.30 1.56 -22.06
C LEU A 181 -8.93 1.82 -23.50
N GLU A 182 -9.20 3.03 -23.97
CA GLU A 182 -8.69 3.59 -25.21
C GLU A 182 -7.66 4.67 -24.89
N LEU A 183 -6.45 4.50 -25.43
CA LEU A 183 -5.30 5.35 -25.18
C LEU A 183 -4.84 5.99 -26.49
N GLY A 184 -4.58 7.29 -26.52
CA GLY A 184 -4.00 7.99 -27.67
C GLY A 184 -3.97 9.50 -27.47
N ASP A 185 -3.01 10.18 -28.08
CA ASP A 185 -2.83 11.65 -27.99
C ASP A 185 -2.89 12.20 -26.54
N GLY A 186 -2.32 11.47 -25.57
CA GLY A 186 -2.35 11.85 -24.15
C GLY A 186 -3.71 11.67 -23.45
N VAL A 187 -4.73 11.16 -24.15
CA VAL A 187 -6.04 10.84 -23.60
C VAL A 187 -6.07 9.38 -23.15
N PHE A 188 -6.54 9.17 -21.92
CA PHE A 188 -6.74 7.87 -21.28
C PHE A 188 -8.23 7.75 -20.95
N GLU A 189 -8.99 7.05 -21.79
CA GLU A 189 -10.44 6.89 -21.61
C GLU A 189 -10.78 5.46 -21.18
N VAL A 190 -11.45 5.32 -20.04
CA VAL A 190 -12.02 4.05 -19.61
C VAL A 190 -13.33 3.85 -20.36
N LEU A 191 -13.39 2.85 -21.23
CA LEU A 191 -14.60 2.51 -22.00
C LEU A 191 -15.58 1.68 -21.16
N ALA A 192 -15.04 0.74 -20.37
CA ALA A 192 -15.84 -0.06 -19.45
C ALA A 192 -14.98 -0.66 -18.36
N THR A 193 -15.59 -0.90 -17.20
CA THR A 193 -14.96 -1.60 -16.09
C THR A 193 -15.91 -2.62 -15.45
N ASN A 194 -15.34 -3.70 -14.91
CA ASN A 194 -16.05 -4.72 -14.16
C ASN A 194 -15.11 -5.36 -13.15
N GLY A 195 -15.62 -6.17 -12.22
CA GLY A 195 -14.76 -6.79 -11.23
C GLY A 195 -15.48 -7.57 -10.14
N ASN A 196 -14.72 -7.95 -9.12
CA ASN A 196 -15.16 -8.58 -7.90
C ASN A 196 -14.25 -8.13 -6.73
N ASN A 197 -14.83 -7.38 -5.79
CA ASN A 197 -14.11 -6.82 -4.65
C ASN A 197 -13.81 -7.82 -3.52
N LYS A 198 -14.14 -9.11 -3.72
CA LYS A 198 -13.88 -10.22 -2.79
C LYS A 198 -13.35 -11.46 -3.53
N LEU A 199 -12.45 -11.23 -4.48
CA LEU A 199 -11.78 -12.28 -5.24
C LEU A 199 -10.32 -11.90 -5.47
N GLY A 200 -9.38 -12.68 -4.96
CA GLY A 200 -7.95 -12.41 -5.12
C GLY A 200 -7.09 -13.47 -4.45
N GLY A 201 -5.78 -13.20 -4.36
CA GLY A 201 -4.76 -14.11 -3.86
C GLY A 201 -5.05 -14.77 -2.50
N ASP A 202 -5.76 -14.11 -1.57
CA ASP A 202 -6.13 -14.71 -0.28
C ASP A 202 -7.09 -15.90 -0.48
N ASP A 203 -7.97 -15.88 -1.49
CA ASP A 203 -8.91 -16.97 -1.76
C ASP A 203 -8.18 -18.19 -2.35
N PHE A 204 -7.11 -17.95 -3.14
CA PHE A 204 -6.22 -19.01 -3.63
C PHE A 204 -5.43 -19.64 -2.48
N ASP A 205 -4.98 -18.82 -1.52
CA ASP A 205 -4.27 -19.30 -0.32
C ASP A 205 -5.21 -20.13 0.55
N GLU A 206 -6.45 -19.67 0.74
CA GLU A 206 -7.49 -20.36 1.52
C GLU A 206 -7.85 -21.73 0.91
N ALA A 207 -7.95 -21.84 -0.41
CA ALA A 207 -8.19 -23.11 -1.08
C ALA A 207 -7.07 -24.14 -0.80
N LEU A 208 -5.82 -23.68 -0.82
CA LEU A 208 -4.66 -24.52 -0.55
C LEU A 208 -4.53 -24.87 0.95
N LEU A 209 -4.78 -23.90 1.82
CA LEU A 209 -4.85 -24.07 3.28
C LEU A 209 -5.86 -25.14 3.64
N ASN A 210 -7.09 -25.04 3.13
CA ASN A 210 -8.15 -26.01 3.42
C ASN A 210 -7.80 -27.40 2.93
N PHE A 211 -7.19 -27.53 1.74
CA PHE A 211 -6.71 -28.81 1.25
C PHE A 211 -5.65 -29.43 2.18
N MET A 212 -4.68 -28.64 2.65
CA MET A 212 -3.65 -29.11 3.58
C MET A 212 -4.24 -29.48 4.94
N ALA A 213 -5.13 -28.64 5.49
CA ALA A 213 -5.80 -28.88 6.78
C ALA A 213 -6.67 -30.14 6.73
N ASP A 214 -7.49 -30.31 5.70
CA ASP A 214 -8.38 -31.47 5.55
C ASP A 214 -7.57 -32.76 5.35
N SER A 215 -6.47 -32.70 4.61
CA SER A 215 -5.58 -33.84 4.42
C SER A 215 -4.89 -34.22 5.73
N PHE A 216 -4.38 -33.25 6.48
CA PHE A 216 -3.77 -33.47 7.78
C PHE A 216 -4.76 -34.02 8.80
N ALA A 217 -5.99 -33.50 8.83
CA ALA A 217 -7.05 -33.96 9.70
C ALA A 217 -7.48 -35.40 9.40
N LYS A 218 -7.52 -35.80 8.13
CA LYS A 218 -7.81 -37.19 7.74
C LYS A 218 -6.74 -38.17 8.21
N GLU A 219 -5.47 -37.76 8.19
CA GLU A 219 -4.34 -38.60 8.58
C GLU A 219 -4.16 -38.67 10.11
N ASN A 220 -4.29 -37.52 10.79
CA ASN A 220 -3.89 -37.38 12.19
C ASN A 220 -5.07 -37.18 13.17
N GLY A 221 -6.30 -36.99 12.67
CA GLY A 221 -7.49 -36.76 13.47
C GLY A 221 -7.57 -35.36 14.11
N VAL A 222 -6.70 -34.42 13.71
CA VAL A 222 -6.61 -33.07 14.29
C VAL A 222 -6.84 -32.01 13.21
N ASP A 223 -7.76 -31.07 13.46
CA ASP A 223 -8.00 -29.93 12.57
C ASP A 223 -7.13 -28.73 12.98
N LEU A 224 -6.10 -28.43 12.17
CA LEU A 224 -5.15 -27.34 12.41
C LEU A 224 -5.80 -25.95 12.40
N ARG A 225 -6.99 -25.80 11.79
CA ARG A 225 -7.69 -24.51 11.74
C ARG A 225 -8.23 -24.06 13.10
N LYS A 226 -8.32 -24.98 14.07
CA LYS A 226 -8.80 -24.69 15.43
C LYS A 226 -7.73 -24.13 16.35
N ASP A 227 -6.46 -24.19 15.94
CA ASP A 227 -5.32 -23.64 16.67
C ASP A 227 -4.82 -22.41 15.91
N ASN A 228 -4.88 -21.23 16.54
CA ASN A 228 -4.55 -19.97 15.88
C ASN A 228 -3.10 -19.92 15.38
N MET A 229 -2.15 -20.51 16.12
CA MET A 229 -0.74 -20.56 15.72
C MET A 229 -0.54 -21.54 14.56
N ALA A 230 -1.14 -22.73 14.63
CA ALA A 230 -1.06 -23.70 13.55
C ALA A 230 -1.72 -23.19 12.27
N HIS A 231 -2.88 -22.56 12.39
CA HIS A 231 -3.61 -21.93 11.30
C HIS A 231 -2.78 -20.83 10.63
N GLN A 232 -2.16 -19.93 11.40
CA GLN A 232 -1.32 -18.87 10.86
C GLN A 232 -0.10 -19.42 10.11
N ARG A 233 0.58 -20.44 10.68
CA ARG A 233 1.69 -21.12 9.99
C ARG A 233 1.24 -21.81 8.71
N LEU A 234 0.03 -22.39 8.71
CA LEU A 234 -0.55 -23.04 7.53
C LEU A 234 -0.87 -22.02 6.44
N LYS A 235 -1.37 -20.84 6.81
CA LYS A 235 -1.65 -19.72 5.89
C LYS A 235 -0.38 -19.22 5.21
N GLU A 236 0.69 -18.99 5.96
CA GLU A 236 1.98 -18.57 5.39
C GLU A 236 2.58 -19.65 4.48
N ALA A 237 2.46 -20.92 4.88
CA ALA A 237 2.90 -22.03 4.05
C ALA A 237 2.09 -22.15 2.75
N ALA A 238 0.78 -21.89 2.79
CA ALA A 238 -0.09 -21.86 1.61
C ALA A 238 0.31 -20.73 0.65
N GLU A 239 0.50 -19.51 1.16
CA GLU A 239 0.94 -18.36 0.35
C GLU A 239 2.29 -18.66 -0.33
N LYS A 240 3.25 -19.22 0.44
CA LYS A 240 4.56 -19.59 -0.08
C LYS A 240 4.47 -20.68 -1.16
N ALA A 241 3.71 -21.74 -0.90
CA ALA A 241 3.50 -22.84 -1.84
C ALA A 241 2.85 -22.35 -3.15
N LYS A 242 1.83 -21.49 -3.08
CA LYS A 242 1.20 -20.83 -4.24
C LYS A 242 2.23 -20.08 -5.10
N LYS A 243 3.07 -19.26 -4.45
CA LYS A 243 4.12 -18.48 -5.14
C LYS A 243 5.15 -19.39 -5.80
N GLU A 244 5.61 -20.43 -5.10
CA GLU A 244 6.55 -21.41 -5.66
C GLU A 244 5.97 -22.15 -6.86
N LEU A 245 4.71 -22.60 -6.78
CA LEU A 245 4.00 -23.30 -7.85
C LEU A 245 3.76 -22.44 -9.10
N SER A 246 3.88 -21.12 -9.00
CA SER A 246 3.84 -20.23 -10.17
C SER A 246 5.08 -20.39 -11.06
N SER A 247 6.18 -20.95 -10.53
CA SER A 247 7.43 -21.20 -11.27
C SER A 247 7.80 -22.69 -11.35
N ALA A 248 7.61 -23.44 -10.26
CA ALA A 248 7.88 -24.86 -10.17
C ALA A 248 6.63 -25.72 -10.48
N GLN A 249 6.84 -26.99 -10.85
CA GLN A 249 5.75 -27.95 -11.06
C GLN A 249 5.30 -28.63 -9.76
N THR A 250 6.13 -28.58 -8.72
CA THR A 250 5.86 -29.15 -7.40
C THR A 250 6.54 -28.30 -6.33
N THR A 251 5.99 -28.32 -5.13
CA THR A 251 6.56 -27.76 -3.91
C THR A 251 6.34 -28.74 -2.76
N ASN A 252 7.19 -28.66 -1.74
CA ASN A 252 7.05 -29.42 -0.51
C ASN A 252 6.70 -28.47 0.65
N VAL A 253 5.56 -28.68 1.28
CA VAL A 253 5.16 -27.97 2.50
C VAL A 253 5.57 -28.79 3.71
N ASN A 254 6.60 -28.32 4.41
CA ASN A 254 7.14 -28.96 5.60
C ASN A 254 7.02 -28.03 6.83
N LEU A 255 6.07 -28.33 7.71
CA LEU A 255 5.85 -27.65 8.98
C LEU A 255 6.11 -28.61 10.14
N PRO A 256 7.34 -28.64 10.69
CA PRO A 256 7.64 -29.46 11.84
C PRO A 256 6.97 -28.91 13.10
N PHE A 257 6.58 -29.79 14.03
CA PHE A 257 5.93 -29.42 15.29
C PHE A 257 4.74 -28.49 15.05
N ILE A 258 3.87 -28.85 14.10
CA ILE A 258 2.72 -28.01 13.74
C ILE A 258 1.65 -28.04 14.83
N THR A 259 1.51 -29.18 15.51
CA THR A 259 0.63 -29.35 16.67
C THR A 259 1.08 -30.54 17.52
N VAL A 260 0.38 -30.82 18.62
CA VAL A 260 0.64 -31.94 19.53
C VAL A 260 -0.67 -32.68 19.77
N ASN A 261 -0.66 -34.01 19.74
CA ASN A 261 -1.78 -34.86 20.15
C ASN A 261 -1.38 -35.76 21.34
N GLU A 262 -2.28 -36.65 21.75
CA GLU A 262 -2.05 -37.61 22.85
C GLU A 262 -0.82 -38.52 22.63
N ASN A 263 -0.43 -38.74 21.36
CA ASN A 263 0.70 -39.59 20.97
C ASN A 263 2.01 -38.82 20.78
N GLY A 264 2.00 -37.48 20.93
CA GLY A 264 3.18 -36.63 20.83
C GLY A 264 3.09 -35.53 19.77
N PRO A 265 4.23 -34.91 19.42
CA PRO A 265 4.27 -33.85 18.41
C PRO A 265 3.97 -34.39 17.01
N LEU A 266 3.23 -33.61 16.23
CA LEU A 266 2.90 -33.90 14.84
C LEU A 266 3.60 -32.92 13.89
N HIS A 267 3.83 -33.38 12.66
CA HIS A 267 4.50 -32.63 11.60
C HIS A 267 3.64 -32.70 10.33
N LEU A 268 3.52 -31.58 9.61
CA LEU A 268 2.96 -31.61 8.26
C LEU A 268 4.12 -31.72 7.28
N ASN A 269 4.11 -32.74 6.42
CA ASN A 269 5.04 -32.86 5.30
C ASN A 269 4.25 -33.32 4.07
N MET A 270 4.08 -32.43 3.10
CA MET A 270 3.18 -32.66 1.97
C MET A 270 3.76 -32.13 0.67
N ASP A 271 3.86 -33.01 -0.33
CA ASP A 271 4.16 -32.62 -1.70
C ASP A 271 2.89 -32.15 -2.42
N ILE A 272 2.94 -30.96 -3.00
CA ILE A 272 1.83 -30.35 -3.73
C ILE A 272 2.31 -30.05 -5.15
N THR A 273 1.56 -30.53 -6.13
CA THR A 273 1.84 -30.27 -7.55
C THR A 273 1.06 -29.06 -8.07
N ARG A 274 1.58 -28.41 -9.12
CA ARG A 274 0.87 -27.32 -9.81
C ARG A 274 -0.49 -27.79 -10.33
N ALA A 275 -0.55 -28.99 -10.92
CA ALA A 275 -1.80 -29.57 -11.38
C ALA A 275 -2.85 -29.72 -10.26
N LYS A 276 -2.41 -30.06 -9.03
CA LYS A 276 -3.32 -30.10 -7.88
C LYS A 276 -3.79 -28.72 -7.48
N PHE A 277 -2.90 -27.73 -7.43
CA PHE A 277 -3.26 -26.33 -7.15
C PHE A 277 -4.24 -25.77 -8.18
N ASP A 278 -3.98 -25.98 -9.48
CA ASP A 278 -4.86 -25.56 -10.56
C ASP A 278 -6.23 -26.23 -10.45
N GLN A 279 -6.28 -27.52 -10.06
CA GLN A 279 -7.55 -28.22 -9.80
C GLN A 279 -8.33 -27.58 -8.64
N LEU A 280 -7.64 -27.20 -7.55
CA LEU A 280 -8.27 -26.63 -6.35
C LEU A 280 -8.79 -25.20 -6.56
N THR A 281 -8.24 -24.48 -7.55
CA THR A 281 -8.49 -23.04 -7.74
C THR A 281 -9.13 -22.72 -9.10
N ALA A 282 -9.52 -23.75 -9.86
CA ALA A 282 -10.08 -23.59 -11.20
C ALA A 282 -11.36 -22.72 -11.21
N ASP A 283 -12.20 -22.85 -10.19
CA ASP A 283 -13.41 -22.04 -10.02
C ASP A 283 -13.09 -20.57 -9.79
N LEU A 284 -12.06 -20.25 -8.99
CA LEU A 284 -11.59 -18.89 -8.77
C LEU A 284 -11.07 -18.25 -10.06
N VAL A 285 -10.27 -18.98 -10.84
CA VAL A 285 -9.82 -18.51 -12.17
C VAL A 285 -11.02 -18.30 -13.09
N ASN A 286 -11.96 -19.25 -13.14
CA ASN A 286 -13.16 -19.12 -13.98
C ASN A 286 -14.05 -17.93 -13.56
N ALA A 287 -14.12 -17.60 -12.27
CA ALA A 287 -14.90 -16.48 -11.77
C ALA A 287 -14.40 -15.11 -12.29
N THR A 288 -13.14 -15.00 -12.69
CA THR A 288 -12.59 -13.78 -13.30
C THR A 288 -13.00 -13.58 -14.78
N ILE A 289 -13.44 -14.66 -15.44
CA ILE A 289 -13.71 -14.64 -16.88
C ILE A 289 -15.02 -13.93 -17.23
N GLU A 290 -16.04 -14.09 -16.40
CA GLU A 290 -17.34 -13.46 -16.65
C GLU A 290 -17.26 -11.92 -16.59
N PRO A 291 -16.67 -11.29 -15.54
CA PRO A 291 -16.45 -9.85 -15.52
C PRO A 291 -15.64 -9.36 -16.74
N MET A 292 -14.61 -10.09 -17.16
CA MET A 292 -13.81 -9.72 -18.33
C MET A 292 -14.64 -9.69 -19.61
N LYS A 293 -15.48 -10.72 -19.85
CA LYS A 293 -16.38 -10.74 -21.01
C LYS A 293 -17.42 -9.63 -20.95
N LYS A 294 -17.94 -9.31 -19.75
CA LYS A 294 -18.89 -8.20 -19.56
C LYS A 294 -18.25 -6.86 -19.87
N ALA A 295 -17.04 -6.59 -19.37
CA ALA A 295 -16.31 -5.36 -19.66
C ALA A 295 -16.06 -5.19 -21.17
N MET A 296 -15.65 -6.26 -21.87
CA MET A 296 -15.50 -6.23 -23.32
C MET A 296 -16.81 -5.96 -24.07
N ALA A 297 -17.90 -6.60 -23.64
CA ALA A 297 -19.23 -6.39 -24.24
C ALA A 297 -19.75 -4.97 -24.01
N ASP A 298 -19.59 -4.43 -22.80
CA ASP A 298 -19.99 -3.07 -22.43
C ASP A 298 -19.20 -2.02 -23.21
N ALA A 299 -17.90 -2.23 -23.41
CA ALA A 299 -17.07 -1.36 -24.25
C ALA A 299 -17.33 -1.54 -25.76
N GLY A 300 -18.15 -2.52 -26.16
CA GLY A 300 -18.40 -2.83 -27.56
C GLY A 300 -17.16 -3.33 -28.31
N VAL A 301 -16.20 -3.94 -27.61
CA VAL A 301 -14.93 -4.39 -28.19
C VAL A 301 -14.89 -5.91 -28.37
N SER A 302 -14.26 -6.32 -29.45
CA SER A 302 -13.90 -7.71 -29.72
C SER A 302 -12.43 -7.98 -29.39
N ASN A 303 -12.05 -9.26 -29.36
CA ASN A 303 -10.65 -9.67 -29.15
C ASN A 303 -9.68 -9.06 -30.17
N SER A 304 -10.13 -8.82 -31.41
CA SER A 304 -9.31 -8.23 -32.47
C SER A 304 -9.05 -6.74 -32.26
N ASP A 305 -9.93 -6.04 -31.56
CA ASP A 305 -9.81 -4.59 -31.32
C ASP A 305 -8.79 -4.27 -30.23
N LEU A 306 -8.52 -5.23 -29.34
CA LEU A 306 -7.50 -5.07 -28.30
C LEU A 306 -6.12 -5.03 -28.94
N SER A 307 -5.32 -4.02 -28.64
CA SER A 307 -3.91 -3.96 -29.05
C SER A 307 -3.01 -4.66 -28.04
N LYS A 308 -3.29 -4.51 -26.75
CA LYS A 308 -2.51 -5.13 -25.65
C LYS A 308 -3.40 -5.66 -24.54
N VAL A 309 -2.85 -6.63 -23.81
CA VAL A 309 -3.38 -7.13 -22.54
C VAL A 309 -2.33 -6.84 -21.48
N ILE A 310 -2.70 -6.09 -20.45
CA ILE A 310 -1.85 -5.71 -19.33
C ILE A 310 -2.29 -6.51 -18.11
N LEU A 311 -1.36 -7.24 -17.50
CA LEU A 311 -1.61 -7.99 -16.26
C LEU A 311 -1.03 -7.24 -15.08
N VAL A 312 -1.87 -6.99 -14.07
CA VAL A 312 -1.55 -6.23 -12.86
C VAL A 312 -1.87 -7.09 -11.64
N GLY A 313 -1.13 -6.90 -10.55
CA GLY A 313 -1.33 -7.63 -9.31
C GLY A 313 -0.61 -9.00 -9.29
N GLY A 314 -0.03 -9.33 -8.14
CA GLY A 314 0.84 -10.50 -8.00
C GLY A 314 0.18 -11.85 -8.31
N SER A 315 -1.15 -11.98 -8.19
CA SER A 315 -1.84 -13.24 -8.48
C SER A 315 -1.92 -13.52 -9.99
N THR A 316 -1.69 -12.53 -10.85
CA THR A 316 -1.55 -12.75 -12.30
C THR A 316 -0.27 -13.51 -12.68
N ARG A 317 0.66 -13.71 -11.74
CA ARG A 317 1.84 -14.56 -11.92
C ARG A 317 1.49 -16.06 -11.98
N ILE A 318 0.28 -16.45 -11.56
CA ILE A 318 -0.22 -17.82 -11.64
C ILE A 318 -0.38 -18.22 -13.13
N PRO A 319 0.27 -19.30 -13.61
CA PRO A 319 0.20 -19.71 -15.02
C PRO A 319 -1.22 -19.94 -15.52
N ALA A 320 -2.08 -20.59 -14.75
CA ALA A 320 -3.47 -20.85 -15.12
C ALA A 320 -4.27 -19.55 -15.38
N VAL A 321 -3.96 -18.46 -14.66
CA VAL A 321 -4.57 -17.14 -14.90
C VAL A 321 -4.11 -16.57 -16.24
N GLN A 322 -2.80 -16.57 -16.51
CA GLN A 322 -2.25 -16.07 -17.79
C GLN A 322 -2.79 -16.87 -18.99
N GLU A 323 -2.87 -18.20 -18.85
CA GLU A 323 -3.42 -19.09 -19.88
C GLU A 323 -4.90 -18.82 -20.12
N ALA A 324 -5.70 -18.60 -19.06
CA ALA A 324 -7.11 -18.30 -19.19
C ALA A 324 -7.35 -16.96 -19.92
N VAL A 325 -6.61 -15.91 -19.56
CA VAL A 325 -6.68 -14.60 -20.23
C VAL A 325 -6.26 -14.71 -21.69
N LYS A 326 -5.14 -15.38 -21.98
CA LYS A 326 -4.64 -15.62 -23.34
C LYS A 326 -5.62 -16.42 -24.19
N LYS A 327 -6.25 -17.46 -23.62
CA LYS A 327 -7.24 -18.30 -24.32
C LYS A 327 -8.44 -17.48 -24.79
N ILE A 328 -8.84 -16.47 -24.01
CA ILE A 328 -10.02 -15.66 -24.34
C ILE A 328 -9.66 -14.52 -25.27
N THR A 329 -8.57 -13.79 -24.99
CA THR A 329 -8.17 -12.61 -25.77
C THR A 329 -7.41 -12.96 -27.05
N GLY A 330 -6.80 -14.15 -27.11
CA GLY A 330 -5.90 -14.56 -28.19
C GLY A 330 -4.55 -13.84 -28.17
N LYS A 331 -4.23 -13.07 -27.12
CA LYS A 331 -3.04 -12.20 -27.05
C LYS A 331 -2.12 -12.62 -25.92
N GLU A 332 -0.82 -12.49 -26.17
CA GLU A 332 0.17 -12.61 -25.11
C GLU A 332 0.11 -11.38 -24.20
N PRO A 333 0.13 -11.57 -22.87
CA PRO A 333 0.28 -10.47 -21.92
C PRO A 333 1.53 -9.64 -22.20
N PHE A 334 1.39 -8.32 -22.13
CA PHE A 334 2.51 -7.39 -22.17
C PHE A 334 3.42 -7.60 -20.96
N LYS A 335 4.74 -7.65 -21.20
CA LYS A 335 5.75 -7.94 -20.16
C LYS A 335 6.59 -6.73 -19.76
N GLY A 336 6.37 -5.56 -20.38
CA GLY A 336 7.15 -4.35 -20.14
C GLY A 336 6.70 -3.53 -18.93
N ILE A 337 5.86 -4.10 -18.05
CA ILE A 337 5.35 -3.42 -16.86
C ILE A 337 5.50 -4.34 -15.65
N ASN A 338 5.86 -3.78 -14.50
CA ASN A 338 5.95 -4.53 -13.26
C ASN A 338 4.56 -4.61 -12.59
N PRO A 339 3.95 -5.80 -12.46
CA PRO A 339 2.60 -5.96 -11.93
C PRO A 339 2.47 -5.55 -10.46
N ASP A 340 3.58 -5.45 -9.72
CA ASP A 340 3.58 -5.11 -8.28
C ASP A 340 3.82 -3.61 -8.01
N GLU A 341 4.22 -2.84 -9.02
CA GLU A 341 4.66 -1.43 -8.86
C GLU A 341 3.87 -0.45 -9.74
N CYS A 342 3.32 -0.91 -10.87
CA CYS A 342 2.73 -0.03 -11.87
C CYS A 342 1.54 0.80 -11.39
N VAL A 343 0.78 0.29 -10.42
CA VAL A 343 -0.33 1.02 -9.81
C VAL A 343 0.18 2.24 -9.03
N ALA A 344 1.24 2.08 -8.22
CA ALA A 344 1.86 3.19 -7.50
C ALA A 344 2.52 4.20 -8.46
N ILE A 345 3.21 3.71 -9.49
CA ILE A 345 3.78 4.53 -10.57
C ILE A 345 2.68 5.38 -11.23
N GLY A 346 1.55 4.77 -11.60
CA GLY A 346 0.40 5.47 -12.17
C GLY A 346 -0.20 6.53 -11.25
N ALA A 347 -0.28 6.24 -9.95
CA ALA A 347 -0.72 7.20 -8.96
C ALA A 347 0.24 8.40 -8.84
N ALA A 348 1.56 8.17 -8.96
CA ALA A 348 2.56 9.23 -8.96
C ALA A 348 2.49 10.08 -10.24
N ILE A 349 2.24 9.47 -11.40
CA ILE A 349 1.96 10.20 -12.65
C ILE A 349 0.72 11.08 -12.48
N GLN A 350 -0.37 10.54 -11.91
CA GLN A 350 -1.57 11.33 -11.61
C GLN A 350 -1.30 12.49 -10.65
N ALA A 351 -0.41 12.30 -9.67
CA ALA A 351 0.04 13.38 -8.78
C ALA A 351 0.79 14.47 -9.57
N GLY A 352 1.63 14.07 -10.52
CA GLY A 352 2.28 14.95 -11.49
C GLY A 352 1.30 15.77 -12.33
N VAL A 353 0.21 15.16 -12.81
CA VAL A 353 -0.84 15.86 -13.56
C VAL A 353 -1.55 16.91 -12.70
N LEU A 354 -1.81 16.60 -11.42
CA LEU A 354 -2.50 17.54 -10.50
C LEU A 354 -1.62 18.73 -10.11
N THR A 355 -0.29 18.54 -10.09
CA THR A 355 0.70 19.58 -9.76
C THR A 355 1.18 20.36 -10.98
N GLY A 356 0.86 19.89 -12.19
CA GLY A 356 1.34 20.46 -13.45
C GLY A 356 2.77 20.06 -13.83
N GLU A 357 3.38 19.11 -13.11
CA GLU A 357 4.68 18.53 -13.48
C GLU A 357 4.57 17.62 -14.72
N VAL A 358 3.41 16.98 -14.92
CA VAL A 358 3.08 16.19 -16.13
C VAL A 358 2.03 16.93 -16.93
N ASN A 359 2.35 17.26 -18.18
CA ASN A 359 1.49 17.97 -19.11
C ASN A 359 0.87 17.00 -20.12
N ASP A 360 -0.18 17.46 -20.82
CA ASP A 360 -0.79 16.77 -21.95
C ASP A 360 -1.36 15.36 -21.64
N VAL A 361 -1.72 15.11 -20.38
CA VAL A 361 -2.45 13.91 -19.96
C VAL A 361 -3.88 14.27 -19.56
N LEU A 362 -4.86 13.71 -20.27
CA LEU A 362 -6.28 13.81 -19.95
C LEU A 362 -6.82 12.44 -19.55
N LEU A 363 -7.25 12.32 -18.30
CA LEU A 363 -7.88 11.10 -17.80
C LEU A 363 -9.42 11.23 -17.78
N LEU A 364 -10.08 10.30 -18.46
CA LEU A 364 -11.54 10.15 -18.50
C LEU A 364 -11.91 8.79 -17.90
N ASP A 365 -12.27 8.78 -16.62
CA ASP A 365 -12.70 7.57 -15.90
C ASP A 365 -14.24 7.44 -15.94
N VAL A 366 -14.79 6.33 -15.43
CA VAL A 366 -16.23 6.03 -15.44
C VAL A 366 -16.75 5.57 -14.09
N THR A 367 -18.07 5.66 -13.87
CA THR A 367 -18.72 5.00 -12.73
C THR A 367 -18.92 3.49 -13.01
N PRO A 368 -18.52 2.56 -12.11
CA PRO A 368 -18.59 1.12 -12.36
C PRO A 368 -20.01 0.54 -12.28
N LEU A 369 -20.96 1.27 -11.67
CA LEU A 369 -22.31 0.78 -11.39
C LEU A 369 -23.34 1.88 -11.67
N SER A 370 -24.52 1.46 -12.13
CA SER A 370 -25.64 2.37 -12.39
C SER A 370 -26.18 2.96 -11.09
N LEU A 371 -26.54 4.24 -11.14
CA LEU A 371 -27.18 4.97 -10.05
C LEU A 371 -28.65 5.19 -10.35
N SER A 372 -29.49 4.85 -9.37
CA SER A 372 -30.95 4.80 -9.54
C SER A 372 -31.68 5.40 -8.34
N ILE A 373 -32.96 5.70 -8.55
CA ILE A 373 -33.91 5.92 -7.45
C ILE A 373 -35.03 4.89 -7.45
N GLU A 374 -35.60 4.63 -6.27
CA GLU A 374 -36.83 3.84 -6.15
C GLU A 374 -38.02 4.64 -6.70
N THR A 375 -38.80 3.99 -7.55
CA THR A 375 -40.05 4.52 -8.10
C THR A 375 -41.23 3.62 -7.73
N LEU A 376 -42.45 4.09 -8.00
CA LEU A 376 -43.69 3.37 -7.67
C LEU A 376 -43.63 1.91 -8.17
N GLY A 377 -43.91 0.97 -7.27
CA GLY A 377 -43.81 -0.47 -7.56
C GLY A 377 -42.49 -1.10 -7.13
N GLY A 378 -41.60 -0.36 -6.47
CA GLY A 378 -40.32 -0.86 -5.97
C GLY A 378 -39.29 -1.08 -7.08
N VAL A 379 -39.41 -0.36 -8.20
CA VAL A 379 -38.55 -0.47 -9.37
C VAL A 379 -37.39 0.50 -9.24
N ALA A 380 -36.17 0.03 -9.55
CA ALA A 380 -34.98 0.87 -9.65
C ALA A 380 -34.95 1.58 -11.00
N THR A 381 -35.24 2.88 -11.02
CA THR A 381 -35.14 3.70 -12.23
C THR A 381 -33.75 4.31 -12.33
N LYS A 382 -32.97 3.89 -13.34
CA LYS A 382 -31.60 4.35 -13.59
C LYS A 382 -31.60 5.79 -14.11
N LEU A 383 -30.74 6.64 -13.55
CA LEU A 383 -30.51 8.02 -14.02
C LEU A 383 -29.11 8.17 -14.64
N ILE A 384 -28.13 7.47 -14.07
CA ILE A 384 -26.77 7.36 -14.61
C ILE A 384 -26.49 5.88 -14.78
N GLU A 385 -26.21 5.44 -16.00
CA GLU A 385 -25.87 4.05 -16.28
C GLU A 385 -24.40 3.78 -15.93
N ARG A 386 -24.07 2.52 -15.62
CA ARG A 386 -22.66 2.11 -15.47
C ARG A 386 -21.84 2.45 -16.71
N ASN A 387 -20.55 2.62 -16.52
CA ASN A 387 -19.59 3.05 -17.53
C ASN A 387 -19.84 4.47 -18.09
N THR A 388 -20.71 5.28 -17.47
CA THR A 388 -20.80 6.71 -17.79
C THR A 388 -19.53 7.42 -17.33
N THR A 389 -18.91 8.19 -18.23
CA THR A 389 -17.72 9.02 -17.94
C THR A 389 -17.98 10.00 -16.80
N ILE A 390 -17.01 10.18 -15.91
CA ILE A 390 -17.06 11.09 -14.76
C ILE A 390 -15.97 12.18 -14.87
N PRO A 391 -16.22 13.40 -14.36
CA PRO A 391 -17.43 13.85 -13.66
C PRO A 391 -18.66 13.99 -14.57
N THR A 392 -19.86 13.77 -14.02
CA THR A 392 -21.11 13.86 -14.79
C THR A 392 -22.29 14.30 -13.95
N LYS A 393 -23.29 14.88 -14.61
CA LYS A 393 -24.52 15.36 -13.98
C LYS A 393 -25.75 14.97 -14.81
N LYS A 394 -26.74 14.38 -14.17
CA LYS A 394 -28.03 14.01 -14.79
C LYS A 394 -29.18 14.44 -13.90
N SER A 395 -30.20 15.03 -14.51
CA SER A 395 -31.42 15.48 -13.84
C SER A 395 -32.63 14.85 -14.50
N GLN A 396 -33.60 14.41 -13.71
CA GLN A 396 -34.86 13.87 -14.20
C GLN A 396 -36.01 14.34 -13.31
N ILE A 397 -37.14 14.65 -13.93
CA ILE A 397 -38.36 15.08 -13.24
C ILE A 397 -39.19 13.86 -12.88
N PHE A 398 -39.51 13.76 -11.59
CA PHE A 398 -40.46 12.81 -11.01
C PHE A 398 -41.67 13.57 -10.46
N SER A 399 -42.67 12.82 -9.99
CA SER A 399 -43.87 13.39 -9.38
C SER A 399 -44.35 12.52 -8.22
N THR A 400 -45.27 13.06 -7.40
CA THR A 400 -45.94 12.34 -6.32
C THR A 400 -46.71 11.12 -6.83
N ALA A 401 -46.70 10.05 -6.02
CA ALA A 401 -47.36 8.79 -6.29
C ALA A 401 -48.81 8.73 -5.76
N ALA A 402 -49.18 9.62 -4.85
CA ALA A 402 -50.50 9.70 -4.23
C ALA A 402 -51.08 11.12 -4.20
N ASP A 403 -52.41 11.23 -4.18
CA ASP A 403 -53.11 12.51 -4.09
C ASP A 403 -52.83 13.19 -2.74
N ASN A 404 -52.63 14.51 -2.77
CA ASN A 404 -52.34 15.33 -1.59
C ASN A 404 -51.07 14.92 -0.83
N GLN A 405 -50.13 14.22 -1.48
CA GLN A 405 -48.83 13.86 -0.91
C GLN A 405 -47.99 15.13 -0.67
N THR A 406 -47.67 15.41 0.60
CA THR A 406 -46.95 16.63 1.03
C THR A 406 -45.44 16.42 1.23
N ALA A 407 -44.96 15.19 1.05
CA ALA A 407 -43.55 14.84 1.10
C ALA A 407 -43.24 13.65 0.18
N VAL A 408 -42.05 13.64 -0.43
CA VAL A 408 -41.57 12.53 -1.27
C VAL A 408 -40.30 11.96 -0.68
N ASP A 409 -40.31 10.64 -0.47
CA ASP A 409 -39.13 9.87 -0.05
C ASP A 409 -38.31 9.51 -1.28
N ILE A 410 -37.03 9.87 -1.24
CA ILE A 410 -36.07 9.60 -2.30
C ILE A 410 -35.10 8.56 -1.77
N HIS A 411 -35.22 7.35 -2.32
CA HIS A 411 -34.36 6.23 -2.00
C HIS A 411 -33.36 6.04 -3.13
N VAL A 412 -32.09 6.31 -2.85
CA VAL A 412 -30.97 6.24 -3.79
C VAL A 412 -30.29 4.89 -3.66
N MET A 413 -29.95 4.28 -4.79
CA MET A 413 -29.29 2.97 -4.85
C MET A 413 -28.33 2.85 -6.02
N GLN A 414 -27.46 1.85 -5.90
CA GLN A 414 -26.45 1.50 -6.89
C GLN A 414 -26.55 0.01 -7.24
N GLY A 415 -26.52 -0.30 -8.54
CA GLY A 415 -26.56 -1.67 -9.04
C GLY A 415 -27.35 -1.84 -10.34
N GLU A 416 -27.37 -3.08 -10.84
CA GLU A 416 -27.90 -3.42 -12.17
C GLU A 416 -29.21 -4.20 -12.15
N ARG A 417 -29.78 -4.45 -10.96
CA ARG A 417 -31.01 -5.23 -10.81
C ARG A 417 -32.23 -4.33 -11.07
N GLU A 418 -33.28 -4.88 -11.63
CA GLU A 418 -34.51 -4.13 -11.96
C GLU A 418 -35.30 -3.68 -10.71
N MET A 419 -35.28 -4.49 -9.66
CA MET A 419 -35.99 -4.21 -8.41
C MET A 419 -35.10 -3.47 -7.42
N ALA A 420 -35.65 -2.44 -6.78
CA ALA A 420 -34.94 -1.62 -5.80
C ALA A 420 -34.34 -2.42 -4.65
N ALA A 421 -35.08 -3.43 -4.15
CA ALA A 421 -34.66 -4.26 -3.03
C ALA A 421 -33.45 -5.17 -3.32
N ASP A 422 -33.13 -5.38 -4.59
CA ASP A 422 -32.02 -6.24 -5.02
C ASP A 422 -30.72 -5.47 -5.27
N ASN A 423 -30.75 -4.13 -5.16
CA ASN A 423 -29.61 -3.25 -5.35
C ASN A 423 -29.06 -2.75 -4.00
N THR A 424 -27.84 -2.20 -4.04
CA THR A 424 -27.22 -1.63 -2.85
C THR A 424 -27.83 -0.27 -2.54
N THR A 425 -28.49 -0.15 -1.38
CA THR A 425 -28.97 1.14 -0.88
C THR A 425 -27.79 2.06 -0.58
N LEU A 426 -27.80 3.25 -1.16
CA LEU A 426 -26.81 4.30 -0.92
C LEU A 426 -27.29 5.30 0.14
N GLY A 427 -28.57 5.65 0.13
CA GLY A 427 -29.13 6.60 1.08
C GLY A 427 -30.61 6.84 0.88
N ARG A 428 -31.25 7.45 1.89
CA ARG A 428 -32.65 7.87 1.84
C ARG A 428 -32.78 9.27 2.42
N PHE A 429 -33.54 10.13 1.76
CA PHE A 429 -33.87 11.45 2.26
C PHE A 429 -35.26 11.87 1.79
N GLN A 430 -35.88 12.79 2.51
CA GLN A 430 -37.26 13.19 2.25
C GLN A 430 -37.33 14.66 1.86
N LEU A 431 -37.92 14.94 0.69
CA LEU A 431 -38.28 16.30 0.30
C LEU A 431 -39.68 16.60 0.85
N SER A 432 -39.75 17.44 1.89
CA SER A 432 -41.00 17.77 2.58
C SER A 432 -41.54 19.15 2.20
N GLY A 433 -42.82 19.37 2.52
CA GLY A 433 -43.47 20.67 2.35
C GLY A 433 -43.93 20.96 0.92
N ILE A 434 -44.25 19.90 0.18
CA ILE A 434 -44.92 19.94 -1.12
C ILE A 434 -46.40 20.33 -0.91
N PRO A 435 -46.94 21.30 -1.65
CA PRO A 435 -48.35 21.69 -1.53
C PRO A 435 -49.28 20.52 -1.90
N PRO A 436 -50.43 20.34 -1.22
CA PRO A 436 -51.41 19.32 -1.59
C PRO A 436 -51.90 19.53 -3.03
N ALA A 437 -51.65 18.53 -3.88
CA ALA A 437 -52.11 18.49 -5.26
C ALA A 437 -52.49 17.04 -5.66
N PRO A 438 -53.34 16.85 -6.68
CA PRO A 438 -53.51 15.54 -7.32
C PRO A 438 -52.17 14.90 -7.69
N ARG A 439 -52.09 13.56 -7.61
CA ARG A 439 -50.90 12.80 -8.02
C ARG A 439 -50.53 13.14 -9.47
N GLY A 440 -49.23 13.15 -9.76
CA GLY A 440 -48.73 13.47 -11.12
C GLY A 440 -48.55 14.97 -11.41
N ILE A 441 -48.97 15.87 -10.51
CA ILE A 441 -48.86 17.32 -10.71
C ILE A 441 -47.56 17.93 -10.15
N PRO A 442 -47.14 17.64 -8.90
CA PRO A 442 -45.89 18.19 -8.38
C PRO A 442 -44.69 17.75 -9.22
N GLN A 443 -43.83 18.69 -9.60
CA GLN A 443 -42.65 18.42 -10.41
C GLN A 443 -41.41 18.42 -9.52
N ILE A 444 -40.86 17.23 -9.27
CA ILE A 444 -39.71 17.02 -8.41
C ILE A 444 -38.52 16.67 -9.28
N GLU A 445 -37.64 17.62 -9.51
CA GLU A 445 -36.38 17.38 -10.21
C GLU A 445 -35.40 16.70 -9.26
N VAL A 446 -34.99 15.47 -9.59
CA VAL A 446 -33.91 14.77 -8.90
C VAL A 446 -32.67 14.82 -9.78
N THR A 447 -31.57 15.27 -9.20
CA THR A 447 -30.29 15.48 -9.87
C THR A 447 -29.21 14.65 -9.20
N PHE A 448 -28.52 13.84 -9.99
CA PHE A 448 -27.33 13.11 -9.60
C PHE A 448 -26.11 13.84 -10.15
N ASP A 449 -25.12 14.05 -9.31
CA ASP A 449 -23.84 14.69 -9.62
C ASP A 449 -22.73 13.76 -9.12
N ILE A 450 -21.86 13.30 -10.02
CA ILE A 450 -20.70 12.47 -9.68
C ILE A 450 -19.43 13.29 -9.94
N ASP A 451 -18.59 13.44 -8.91
CA ASP A 451 -17.33 14.16 -9.02
C ASP A 451 -16.21 13.33 -9.66
N ALA A 452 -15.02 13.93 -9.83
CA ALA A 452 -13.86 13.25 -10.40
C ALA A 452 -13.24 12.14 -9.50
N ASN A 453 -13.68 12.01 -8.24
CA ASN A 453 -13.33 10.90 -7.36
C ASN A 453 -14.37 9.76 -7.43
N GLY A 454 -15.45 9.95 -8.19
CA GLY A 454 -16.59 9.04 -8.22
C GLY A 454 -17.55 9.21 -7.04
N ILE A 455 -17.49 10.30 -6.28
CA ILE A 455 -18.38 10.55 -5.14
C ILE A 455 -19.71 11.12 -5.64
N VAL A 456 -20.82 10.51 -5.19
CA VAL A 456 -22.18 10.84 -5.62
C VAL A 456 -22.84 11.87 -4.70
N ASN A 457 -23.36 12.94 -5.29
CA ASN A 457 -24.25 13.90 -4.65
C ASN A 457 -25.63 13.83 -5.31
N VAL A 458 -26.69 13.71 -4.49
CA VAL A 458 -28.07 13.66 -4.98
C VAL A 458 -28.83 14.85 -4.42
N HIS A 459 -29.38 15.65 -5.31
CA HIS A 459 -30.19 16.83 -5.01
C HIS A 459 -31.61 16.60 -5.50
N ALA A 460 -32.60 17.06 -4.74
CA ALA A 460 -33.99 17.05 -5.14
C ALA A 460 -34.63 18.40 -4.91
N LYS A 461 -35.35 18.88 -5.92
CA LYS A 461 -35.98 20.20 -5.91
C LYS A 461 -37.42 20.11 -6.41
N ASP A 462 -38.34 20.65 -5.63
CA ASP A 462 -39.70 20.91 -6.10
C ASP A 462 -39.68 22.18 -6.96
N MET A 463 -39.95 22.03 -8.26
CA MET A 463 -39.92 23.12 -9.22
C MET A 463 -41.05 24.14 -9.01
N GLY A 464 -42.13 23.75 -8.32
CA GLY A 464 -43.25 24.66 -8.02
C GLY A 464 -42.95 25.59 -6.84
N THR A 465 -42.35 25.06 -5.77
CA THR A 465 -42.07 25.83 -4.55
C THR A 465 -40.63 26.33 -4.44
N GLY A 466 -39.71 25.77 -5.23
CA GLY A 466 -38.28 26.02 -5.12
C GLY A 466 -37.62 25.37 -3.91
N LYS A 467 -38.37 24.61 -3.09
CA LYS A 467 -37.81 23.89 -1.95
C LYS A 467 -36.88 22.79 -2.44
N GLU A 468 -35.76 22.66 -1.76
CA GLU A 468 -34.74 21.67 -2.08
C GLU A 468 -34.31 20.90 -0.84
N GLN A 469 -33.93 19.66 -1.07
CA GLN A 469 -33.24 18.79 -0.12
C GLN A 469 -32.17 18.04 -0.90
N SER A 470 -31.05 17.75 -0.25
CA SER A 470 -29.98 16.99 -0.86
C SER A 470 -29.35 16.07 0.14
N ILE A 471 -28.77 15.01 -0.37
CA ILE A 471 -27.89 14.12 0.35
C ILE A 471 -26.60 14.03 -0.44
N THR A 472 -25.46 14.33 0.19
CA THR A 472 -24.20 13.78 -0.31
C THR A 472 -24.21 12.33 0.10
N ILE A 473 -24.11 11.41 -0.86
CA ILE A 473 -24.05 9.98 -0.56
C ILE A 473 -22.73 9.72 0.14
N THR A 474 -22.80 9.80 1.45
CA THR A 474 -21.78 9.38 2.38
C THR A 474 -22.31 8.13 3.05
N SER A 475 -21.50 7.07 3.10
CA SER A 475 -21.91 5.84 3.77
C SER A 475 -22.38 6.11 5.21
N SER A 476 -23.31 5.29 5.72
CA SER A 476 -23.65 5.26 7.15
C SER A 476 -22.47 4.84 8.03
N THR A 477 -21.38 4.33 7.43
CA THR A 477 -20.09 4.02 8.09
C THR A 477 -19.06 5.14 7.93
N LYS A 478 -19.42 6.27 7.31
CA LYS A 478 -18.54 7.45 7.22
C LYS A 478 -18.31 7.98 8.62
N LEU A 479 -17.03 8.20 8.96
CA LEU A 479 -16.65 8.88 10.18
C LEU A 479 -17.08 10.35 10.08
N SER A 480 -17.74 10.85 11.12
CA SER A 480 -18.02 12.28 11.24
C SER A 480 -16.71 13.08 11.25
N GLU A 481 -16.79 14.37 10.90
CA GLU A 481 -15.59 15.22 10.90
C GLU A 481 -14.95 15.30 12.30
N ASP A 482 -15.76 15.28 13.35
CA ASP A 482 -15.30 15.21 14.74
C ASP A 482 -14.58 13.89 15.05
N GLU A 483 -15.10 12.75 14.59
CA GLU A 483 -14.44 11.44 14.75
C GLU A 483 -13.13 11.37 13.96
N ILE A 484 -13.10 11.89 12.73
CA ILE A 484 -11.88 11.96 11.92
C ILE A 484 -10.85 12.83 12.65
N ASN A 485 -11.23 14.02 13.12
CA ASN A 485 -10.31 14.92 13.81
C ASN A 485 -9.80 14.32 15.13
N ALA A 486 -10.63 13.56 15.84
CA ALA A 486 -10.21 12.82 17.03
C ALA A 486 -9.17 11.73 16.67
N LYS A 487 -9.41 10.98 15.59
CA LYS A 487 -8.49 9.94 15.10
C LYS A 487 -7.19 10.51 14.54
N VAL A 488 -7.23 11.67 13.89
CA VAL A 488 -6.02 12.40 13.44
C VAL A 488 -5.17 12.77 14.65
N LYS A 489 -5.76 13.40 15.68
CA LYS A 489 -5.03 13.74 16.91
C LYS A 489 -4.44 12.51 17.59
N GLU A 490 -5.20 11.42 17.61
CA GLU A 490 -4.74 10.16 18.16
C GLU A 490 -3.56 9.59 17.34
N ALA A 491 -3.66 9.59 16.01
CA ALA A 491 -2.58 9.17 15.12
C ALA A 491 -1.31 10.02 15.29
N GLU A 492 -1.46 11.33 15.52
CA GLU A 492 -0.36 12.25 15.81
C GLU A 492 0.31 11.95 17.17
N GLN A 493 -0.47 11.71 18.23
CA GLN A 493 0.07 11.32 19.54
C GLN A 493 0.90 10.04 19.44
N TYR A 494 0.36 9.08 18.72
CA TYR A 494 0.97 7.81 18.43
C TYR A 494 2.25 7.91 17.59
N ALA A 495 2.27 8.77 16.57
CA ALA A 495 3.48 9.04 15.80
C ALA A 495 4.59 9.65 16.68
N GLU A 496 4.23 10.51 17.64
CA GLU A 496 5.19 11.06 18.61
C GLU A 496 5.70 10.00 19.59
N GLU A 497 4.84 9.09 20.06
CA GLU A 497 5.25 7.94 20.88
C GLU A 497 6.22 7.02 20.12
N ASP A 498 5.91 6.70 18.86
CA ASP A 498 6.75 5.88 17.99
C ASP A 498 8.11 6.56 17.74
N LYS A 499 8.12 7.87 17.50
CA LYS A 499 9.34 8.68 17.33
C LYS A 499 10.20 8.64 18.60
N LYS A 500 9.61 8.86 19.77
CA LYS A 500 10.31 8.80 21.05
C LYS A 500 10.94 7.42 21.26
N ARG A 501 10.20 6.34 20.99
CA ARG A 501 10.74 4.98 21.10
C ARG A 501 11.90 4.73 20.13
N LYS A 502 11.81 5.27 18.90
CA LYS A 502 12.91 5.20 17.94
C LYS A 502 14.16 5.90 18.47
N GLU A 503 14.03 7.10 19.03
CA GLU A 503 15.14 7.83 19.67
C GLU A 503 15.74 7.04 20.85
N GLU A 504 14.91 6.38 21.66
CA GLU A 504 15.35 5.52 22.76
C GLU A 504 16.17 4.32 22.25
N ILE A 505 15.76 3.69 21.15
CA ILE A 505 16.48 2.58 20.50
C ILE A 505 17.80 3.07 19.89
N GLU A 506 17.82 4.23 19.24
CA GLU A 506 19.04 4.82 18.66
C GLU A 506 20.10 5.11 19.73
N VAL A 507 19.69 5.67 20.88
CA VAL A 507 20.57 5.89 22.03
C VAL A 507 21.18 4.58 22.53
N ARG A 508 20.38 3.51 22.59
CA ARG A 508 20.88 2.18 22.99
C ARG A 508 21.87 1.61 21.99
N ASN A 509 21.57 1.70 20.69
CA ASN A 509 22.46 1.21 19.64
C ASN A 509 23.78 1.97 19.62
N GLN A 510 23.76 3.29 19.85
CA GLN A 510 24.97 4.10 20.00
C GLN A 510 25.81 3.64 21.19
N ALA A 511 25.18 3.41 22.34
CA ALA A 511 25.84 2.90 23.53
C ALA A 511 26.46 1.50 23.32
N GLU A 512 25.72 0.57 22.71
CA GLU A 512 26.21 -0.78 22.41
C GLU A 512 27.39 -0.75 21.41
N THR A 513 27.31 0.11 20.39
CA THR A 513 28.40 0.32 19.43
C THR A 513 29.64 0.87 20.12
N LEU A 514 29.48 1.87 20.99
CA LEU A 514 30.58 2.47 21.74
C LEU A 514 31.25 1.45 22.68
N ILE A 515 30.49 0.60 23.37
CA ILE A 515 31.02 -0.50 24.18
C ILE A 515 31.89 -1.41 23.30
N TYR A 516 31.36 -1.85 22.17
CA TYR A 516 32.06 -2.75 21.27
C TYR A 516 33.36 -2.15 20.72
N GLU A 517 33.32 -0.90 20.25
CA GLU A 517 34.50 -0.18 19.75
C GLU A 517 35.55 0.02 20.85
N THR A 518 35.10 0.34 22.06
CA THR A 518 35.97 0.45 23.24
C THR A 518 36.67 -0.89 23.51
N GLU A 519 35.93 -1.99 23.57
CA GLU A 519 36.50 -3.32 23.82
C GLU A 519 37.52 -3.73 22.76
N LYS A 520 37.20 -3.49 21.49
CA LYS A 520 38.09 -3.79 20.37
C LYS A 520 39.39 -2.98 20.48
N ASN A 521 39.30 -1.67 20.63
CA ASN A 521 40.47 -0.80 20.65
C ASN A 521 41.31 -0.98 21.92
N MET A 522 40.69 -1.29 23.06
CA MET A 522 41.42 -1.66 24.27
C MET A 522 42.27 -2.92 24.08
N LYS A 523 41.75 -3.90 23.33
CA LYS A 523 42.48 -5.14 23.01
C LYS A 523 43.65 -4.89 22.07
N ASP A 524 43.45 -4.04 21.05
CA ASP A 524 44.50 -3.69 20.09
C ASP A 524 45.63 -2.84 20.72
N LEU A 525 45.30 -2.01 21.73
CA LEU A 525 46.23 -1.13 22.45
C LEU A 525 46.67 -1.66 23.81
N GLU A 526 46.47 -2.94 24.10
CA GLU A 526 46.67 -3.52 25.44
C GLU A 526 48.08 -3.27 26.01
N SER A 527 49.10 -3.27 25.15
CA SER A 527 50.51 -3.03 25.50
C SER A 527 50.86 -1.55 25.71
N SER A 528 50.01 -0.64 25.24
CA SER A 528 50.22 0.82 25.28
C SER A 528 49.40 1.50 26.37
N LEU A 529 48.43 0.80 26.97
CA LEU A 529 47.59 1.28 28.06
C LEU A 529 48.19 0.92 29.43
N SER A 530 48.17 1.87 30.37
CA SER A 530 48.52 1.62 31.76
C SER A 530 47.41 0.82 32.45
N GLU A 531 47.74 0.12 33.54
CA GLU A 531 46.75 -0.62 34.32
C GLU A 531 45.67 0.30 34.92
N GLU A 532 46.01 1.55 35.25
CA GLU A 532 45.06 2.55 35.74
C GLU A 532 44.07 2.95 34.64
N GLU A 533 44.54 3.22 33.43
CA GLU A 533 43.68 3.55 32.28
C GLU A 533 42.75 2.38 31.92
N LYS A 534 43.25 1.14 31.95
CA LYS A 534 42.45 -0.06 31.69
C LYS A 534 41.33 -0.22 32.71
N ASN A 535 41.62 0.00 34.00
CA ASN A 535 40.62 -0.12 35.06
C ASN A 535 39.53 0.96 34.93
N ASP A 536 39.92 2.20 34.64
CA ASP A 536 39.00 3.32 34.43
C ASP A 536 38.05 3.09 33.26
N ILE A 537 38.57 2.63 32.12
CA ILE A 537 37.76 2.37 30.93
C ILE A 537 36.82 1.18 31.17
N ASN A 538 37.32 0.10 31.77
CA ASN A 538 36.48 -1.06 32.10
C ASN A 538 35.36 -0.69 33.08
N ALA A 539 35.63 0.15 34.08
CA ALA A 539 34.61 0.62 35.01
C ALA A 539 33.52 1.44 34.29
N ALA A 540 33.90 2.37 33.42
CA ALA A 540 32.94 3.17 32.64
C ALA A 540 32.11 2.31 31.68
N LYS A 541 32.74 1.30 31.06
CA LYS A 541 32.08 0.32 30.20
C LYS A 541 31.05 -0.51 30.97
N ASP A 542 31.45 -1.07 32.11
CA ASP A 542 30.57 -1.90 32.95
C ASP A 542 29.36 -1.09 33.48
N ASP A 543 29.57 0.19 33.80
CA ASP A 543 28.50 1.10 34.19
C ASP A 543 27.50 1.34 33.05
N LEU A 544 27.98 1.54 31.81
CA LEU A 544 27.12 1.68 30.65
C LEU A 544 26.38 0.37 30.33
N SER A 545 27.04 -0.78 30.43
CA SER A 545 26.40 -2.09 30.27
C SER A 545 25.28 -2.32 31.28
N LYS A 546 25.49 -1.96 32.55
CA LYS A 546 24.43 -2.03 33.57
C LYS A 546 23.26 -1.08 33.27
N ALA A 547 23.55 0.13 32.76
CA ALA A 547 22.50 1.06 32.36
C ALA A 547 21.66 0.51 31.19
N LEU A 548 22.31 -0.16 30.23
CA LEU A 548 21.63 -0.85 29.12
C LEU A 548 20.76 -2.01 29.59
N GLU A 549 21.22 -2.80 30.56
CA GLU A 549 20.44 -3.89 31.19
C GLU A 549 19.25 -3.36 31.99
N ALA A 550 19.41 -2.23 32.68
CA ALA A 550 18.38 -1.59 33.49
C ALA A 550 17.32 -0.84 32.65
N ASN A 551 17.53 -0.66 31.35
CA ASN A 551 16.65 0.10 30.44
C ASN A 551 16.36 1.54 30.89
N ASN A 552 17.33 2.21 31.53
CA ASN A 552 17.17 3.64 31.90
C ASN A 552 17.85 4.54 30.87
N ILE A 553 17.06 5.22 30.05
CA ILE A 553 17.55 6.04 28.93
C ILE A 553 18.40 7.23 29.39
N ASP A 554 18.04 7.88 30.48
CA ASP A 554 18.81 9.02 31.00
C ASP A 554 20.18 8.55 31.52
N ASP A 555 20.23 7.40 32.20
CA ASP A 555 21.49 6.79 32.63
C ASP A 555 22.32 6.33 31.43
N ILE A 556 21.70 5.73 30.40
CA ILE A 556 22.40 5.31 29.18
C ILE A 556 23.06 6.52 28.51
N LYS A 557 22.36 7.65 28.36
CA LYS A 557 22.94 8.88 27.80
C LYS A 557 24.13 9.37 28.63
N ALA A 558 23.94 9.54 29.94
CA ALA A 558 25.01 10.03 30.82
C ALA A 558 26.23 9.10 30.87
N LYS A 559 26.01 7.78 30.89
CA LYS A 559 27.10 6.78 30.88
C LYS A 559 27.75 6.62 29.52
N THR A 560 27.04 6.90 28.42
CA THR A 560 27.61 6.97 27.07
C THR A 560 28.60 8.14 26.97
N GLU A 561 28.24 9.31 27.50
CA GLU A 561 29.15 10.47 27.57
C GLU A 561 30.38 10.15 28.43
N ALA A 562 30.19 9.53 29.60
CA ALA A 562 31.29 9.14 30.47
C ALA A 562 32.26 8.13 29.81
N LEU A 563 31.73 7.14 29.07
CA LEU A 563 32.56 6.21 28.32
C LEU A 563 33.26 6.89 27.14
N THR A 564 32.58 7.81 26.45
CA THR A 564 33.16 8.59 25.34
C THR A 564 34.36 9.42 25.82
N GLU A 565 34.26 10.05 26.99
CA GLU A 565 35.37 10.80 27.58
C GLU A 565 36.59 9.89 27.84
N LYS A 566 36.37 8.68 28.37
CA LYS A 566 37.43 7.68 28.57
C LYS A 566 37.99 7.13 27.26
N PHE A 567 37.15 7.00 26.23
CA PHE A 567 37.53 6.56 24.89
C PHE A 567 38.46 7.55 24.18
N HIS A 568 38.44 8.84 24.53
CA HIS A 568 39.43 9.81 24.02
C HIS A 568 40.87 9.43 24.40
N THR A 569 41.10 8.82 25.57
CA THR A 569 42.42 8.33 25.98
C THR A 569 42.92 7.22 25.03
N ILE A 570 42.02 6.29 24.65
CA ILE A 570 42.31 5.25 23.65
C ILE A 570 42.63 5.90 22.30
N SER A 571 41.80 6.83 21.84
CA SER A 571 41.94 7.52 20.56
C SER A 571 43.26 8.29 20.46
N ALA A 572 43.67 8.98 21.53
CA ALA A 572 44.94 9.70 21.59
C ALA A 572 46.15 8.75 21.42
N LYS A 573 46.10 7.56 22.04
CA LYS A 573 47.15 6.54 21.89
C LYS A 573 47.17 5.90 20.51
N MET A 574 46.00 5.65 19.91
CA MET A 574 45.92 5.19 18.52
C MET A 574 46.60 6.19 17.57
N TYR A 575 46.36 7.49 17.74
CA TYR A 575 46.99 8.54 16.93
C TYR A 575 48.51 8.60 17.12
N GLN A 576 49.00 8.49 18.36
CA GLN A 576 50.43 8.45 18.65
C GLN A 576 51.10 7.21 18.01
N GLN A 577 50.43 6.05 18.05
CA GLN A 577 50.95 4.82 17.46
C GLN A 577 50.94 4.88 15.92
N ALA A 578 49.91 5.49 15.31
CA ALA A 578 49.82 5.71 13.87
C ALA A 578 50.89 6.68 13.34
N GLN A 579 51.18 7.77 14.08
CA GLN A 579 52.29 8.67 13.74
C GLN A 579 53.66 8.00 13.87
N ALA A 580 53.83 7.13 14.88
CA ALA A 580 55.06 6.34 15.02
C ALA A 580 55.24 5.31 13.90
N ALA A 581 54.15 4.72 13.40
CA ALA A 581 54.16 3.79 12.27
C ALA A 581 54.38 4.49 10.92
N GLY A 582 53.84 5.69 10.72
CA GLY A 582 54.05 6.52 9.53
C GLY A 582 55.47 7.09 9.41
N ALA A 583 56.15 7.31 10.55
CA ALA A 583 57.55 7.73 10.58
C ALA A 583 58.55 6.58 10.32
N ALA A 584 58.12 5.32 10.39
CA ALA A 584 58.96 4.15 10.14
C ALA A 584 58.96 3.68 8.67
N GLY A 585 58.26 4.38 7.77
CA GLY A 585 58.17 4.06 6.34
C GLY A 585 59.10 4.84 5.40
N ALA A 586 59.92 5.76 5.93
CA ALA A 586 60.90 6.49 5.12
C ALA A 586 62.26 5.78 5.13
N ASP A 587 62.47 4.86 4.19
CA ASP A 587 63.79 4.31 3.87
C ASP A 587 64.62 5.39 3.12
N PRO A 588 65.75 5.89 3.66
CA PRO A 588 66.62 6.86 3.01
C PRO A 588 67.79 6.20 2.29
N ASN A 589 67.59 5.09 1.57
CA ASN A 589 68.68 4.45 0.85
C ASN A 589 68.33 3.99 -0.57
N MET A 590 68.22 4.95 -1.50
CA MET A 590 68.59 4.71 -2.90
C MET A 590 69.08 5.99 -3.57
N GLY A 591 70.39 6.20 -3.50
CA GLY A 591 71.12 7.18 -4.30
C GLY A 591 72.29 6.52 -5.02
N ALA A 592 72.21 6.52 -6.36
CA ALA A 592 73.29 6.76 -7.33
C ALA A 592 73.47 5.70 -8.45
N ALA A 593 73.53 6.27 -9.66
CA ALA A 593 74.14 5.79 -10.91
C ALA A 593 73.36 4.71 -11.69
N GLY A 594 73.10 4.84 -12.99
CA GLY A 594 73.57 5.80 -13.99
C GLY A 594 72.92 5.50 -15.35
N ALA A 595 73.02 6.49 -16.24
CA ALA A 595 72.36 6.61 -17.53
C ALA A 595 72.79 5.60 -18.61
N ALA A 596 71.87 5.26 -19.53
CA ALA A 596 71.95 5.53 -20.98
C ALA A 596 71.11 4.52 -21.80
N GLY A 597 70.35 5.02 -22.80
CA GLY A 597 70.08 4.26 -24.03
C GLY A 597 68.63 4.10 -24.51
N ALA A 598 68.01 5.20 -24.94
CA ALA A 598 67.17 5.42 -26.13
C ALA A 598 66.19 4.33 -26.67
N GLY A 599 64.92 4.75 -26.84
CA GLY A 599 63.95 4.22 -27.81
C GLY A 599 62.58 4.91 -27.70
N ALA A 600 62.25 5.79 -28.65
CA ALA A 600 61.04 6.63 -28.81
C ALA A 600 59.70 5.93 -28.47
N ALA A 601 58.74 6.54 -27.77
CA ALA A 601 57.99 7.80 -27.96
C ALA A 601 56.98 7.78 -29.12
N ASP A 602 55.71 7.48 -28.78
CA ASP A 602 54.58 8.33 -29.18
C ASP A 602 53.58 8.38 -28.01
N ALA A 603 53.31 9.61 -27.54
CA ALA A 603 52.42 9.94 -26.43
C ALA A 603 51.77 11.30 -26.71
N GLY A 604 50.45 11.28 -26.77
CA GLY A 604 49.52 12.39 -26.55
C GLY A 604 48.16 11.75 -26.24
N ALA A 605 47.36 12.15 -25.25
CA ALA A 605 47.34 13.33 -24.41
C ALA A 605 46.59 13.03 -23.09
N GLN A 606 46.94 13.78 -22.04
CA GLN A 606 46.21 14.04 -20.78
C GLN A 606 44.99 14.97 -21.03
N PRO A 607 44.17 15.34 -20.01
CA PRO A 607 43.97 14.76 -18.67
C PRO A 607 42.47 14.55 -18.31
N LYS A 608 42.21 13.73 -17.27
CA LYS A 608 40.94 13.68 -16.53
C LYS A 608 40.95 14.76 -15.45
N ASP A 609 39.88 15.57 -15.39
CA ASP A 609 39.51 16.41 -14.26
C ASP A 609 38.64 15.59 -13.30
N ASP A 610 39.12 15.40 -12.07
CA ASP A 610 38.33 14.96 -10.92
C ASP A 610 37.89 16.22 -10.16
N ASN A 611 36.64 16.64 -10.33
CA ASN A 611 36.01 17.68 -9.50
C ASN A 611 35.41 17.03 -8.24
N VAL A 612 36.16 17.06 -7.14
CA VAL A 612 35.60 16.94 -5.79
C VAL A 612 35.27 18.36 -5.33
N VAL A 613 33.98 18.63 -5.11
CA VAL A 613 33.50 19.91 -4.59
C VAL A 613 33.48 19.82 -3.07
N ASP A 614 34.41 20.53 -2.42
CA ASP A 614 34.34 20.83 -0.99
C ASP A 614 33.19 21.82 -0.77
N ALA A 615 32.17 21.40 -0.02
CA ALA A 615 31.09 22.27 0.44
C ALA A 615 31.40 22.70 1.89
N ASP A 616 31.94 23.90 2.04
CA ASP A 616 32.05 24.58 3.34
C ASP A 616 30.64 24.96 3.83
N TYR A 617 30.27 24.49 5.02
CA TYR A 617 29.00 24.83 5.68
C TYR A 617 29.22 26.01 6.62
N GLU A 618 28.59 27.15 6.33
CA GLU A 618 28.58 28.34 7.19
C GLU A 618 27.33 28.33 8.07
N VAL A 619 27.51 28.29 9.39
CA VAL A 619 26.43 28.39 10.38
C VAL A 619 26.02 29.85 10.50
N VAL A 620 24.79 30.17 10.11
CA VAL A 620 24.19 31.50 10.34
C VAL A 620 23.38 31.43 11.63
N ASP A 621 23.82 32.17 12.65
CA ASP A 621 23.06 32.40 13.87
C ASP A 621 21.87 33.35 13.60
N ASP A 622 20.66 32.90 13.93
CA ASP A 622 19.43 33.68 13.84
C ASP A 622 19.34 34.70 14.99
N ASP A 623 19.76 35.94 14.70
CA ASP A 623 19.36 37.13 15.45
C ASP A 623 19.11 38.31 14.48
N LYS A 624 17.94 38.30 13.81
CA LYS A 624 17.04 39.46 13.60
C LYS A 624 15.79 39.19 12.77
#